data_AF-A0A1Q8CUD7-F1
#
_entry.id   AF-A0A1Q8CUD7-F1
#
_cell.length_a   1.000
_cell.length_b   1.000
_cell.length_c   1.000
_cell.angle_alpha   90.00
_cell.angle_beta   90.00
_cell.angle_gamma   90.00
#
_symmetry.space_group_name_H-M   'P 1'
#
loop_
_entity.id
_entity.type
_entity.pdbx_description
1 polymer ?
#
loop_
_entity_poly.entity_id
_entity_poly.type
_entity_poly.pdbx_seq_one_letter_code
_entity_poly.pdbx_strand_id
1 'polypeptide(L)'
;MTRRRSLPQPGDRLRKVVDSVLVELSDGAAPDGPALHRLEDMLVSGLAWTAATGETCRIEHAVHAVRDARERLGADDPAGARSALLSAREDLAPPVAQR
;
A
#
# COMPACT_ATOMS: atom_id res chain seq x y z
N MET A 1 -9.38 28.05 -15.14
CA MET A 1 -8.64 26.77 -15.13
C MET A 1 -9.47 25.72 -14.43
N THR A 2 -10.24 24.92 -15.17
CA THR A 2 -11.09 23.86 -14.60
C THR A 2 -10.19 22.67 -14.28
N ARG A 3 -9.95 22.37 -12.99
CA ARG A 3 -9.30 21.11 -12.59
C ARG A 3 -10.13 19.97 -13.17
N ARG A 4 -9.60 19.24 -14.15
CA ARG A 4 -10.19 17.96 -14.56
C ARG A 4 -10.19 17.08 -13.31
N ARG A 5 -11.37 16.76 -12.78
CA ARG A 5 -11.52 15.69 -11.80
C ARG A 5 -11.16 14.41 -12.52
N SER A 6 -9.92 13.94 -12.36
CA SER A 6 -9.54 12.58 -12.74
C SER A 6 -10.45 11.63 -11.97
N LEU A 7 -11.08 10.71 -12.67
CA LEU A 7 -11.81 9.62 -12.04
C LEU A 7 -10.83 8.86 -11.12
N PRO A 8 -11.24 8.48 -9.91
CA PRO A 8 -10.39 7.67 -9.03
C PRO A 8 -10.01 6.39 -9.78
N GLN A 9 -8.71 6.13 -9.86
CA GLN A 9 -8.21 4.93 -10.54
C GLN A 9 -8.36 3.72 -9.62
N PRO A 10 -8.45 2.50 -10.19
CA PRO A 10 -8.41 1.30 -9.38
C PRO A 10 -7.18 1.28 -8.46
N GLY A 11 -7.41 1.10 -7.16
CA GLY A 11 -6.33 1.06 -6.18
C GLY A 11 -5.85 2.42 -5.65
N ASP A 12 -6.47 3.55 -6.01
CA ASP A 12 -6.11 4.90 -5.52
C ASP A 12 -6.07 4.98 -3.98
N ARG A 13 -7.01 4.29 -3.33
CA ARG A 13 -7.08 4.24 -1.86
C ARG A 13 -6.00 3.34 -1.28
N LEU A 14 -5.77 2.17 -1.87
CA LEU A 14 -4.69 1.28 -1.42
C LEU A 14 -3.34 1.97 -1.55
N ARG A 15 -3.12 2.71 -2.64
CA ARG A 15 -1.92 3.53 -2.86
C ARG A 15 -1.69 4.53 -1.74
N LYS A 16 -2.71 5.28 -1.32
CA LYS A 16 -2.62 6.24 -0.22
C LYS A 16 -2.24 5.59 1.10
N VAL A 17 -2.80 4.41 1.37
CA VAL A 17 -2.45 3.62 2.56
C VAL A 17 -0.98 3.18 2.49
N VAL A 18 -0.56 2.61 1.36
CA VAL A 18 0.84 2.18 1.12
C VAL A 18 1.82 3.35 1.26
N ASP A 19 1.53 4.49 0.63
CA ASP A 19 2.35 5.70 0.73
C ASP A 19 2.46 6.18 2.20
N SER A 20 1.38 6.12 2.97
CA SER A 20 1.39 6.52 4.38
C SER A 20 2.26 5.58 5.23
N VAL A 21 2.13 4.27 5.03
CA VAL A 21 2.95 3.28 5.77
C VAL A 21 4.43 3.40 5.38
N LEU A 22 4.73 3.66 4.11
CA LEU A 22 6.11 3.88 3.64
C LEU A 22 6.76 5.11 4.26
N VAL A 23 5.99 6.17 4.52
CA VAL A 23 6.50 7.36 5.24
C VAL A 23 6.86 6.99 6.67
N GLU A 24 5.96 6.32 7.40
CA GLU A 24 6.22 5.92 8.79
C GLU A 24 7.42 4.96 8.90
N LEU A 25 7.56 4.00 7.96
CA LEU A 25 8.71 3.08 7.92
C LEU A 25 10.01 3.76 7.50
N SER A 26 9.96 4.96 6.92
CA SER A 26 11.15 5.70 6.47
C SER A 26 11.68 6.70 7.52
N ASP A 27 11.00 6.87 8.65
CA ASP A 27 11.40 7.79 9.74
C ASP A 27 12.73 7.36 10.43
N GLY A 28 13.23 6.16 10.14
CA GLY A 28 14.56 5.71 10.54
C GLY A 28 14.66 5.18 11.97
N ALA A 29 13.64 5.44 12.80
CA ALA A 29 13.41 4.68 14.03
C ALA A 29 12.79 3.32 13.69
N ALA A 30 13.27 2.25 14.33
CA ALA A 30 12.58 0.98 14.27
C ALA A 30 11.21 1.16 14.95
N PRO A 31 10.09 0.89 14.26
CA PRO A 31 8.77 1.03 14.86
C PRO A 31 8.63 0.06 16.03
N ASP A 32 8.26 0.57 17.21
CA ASP A 32 7.93 -0.27 18.36
C ASP A 32 6.68 -1.12 18.08
N GLY A 33 6.46 -2.20 18.86
CA GLY A 33 5.32 -3.11 18.69
C GLY A 33 3.94 -2.45 18.49
N PRO A 34 3.56 -1.41 19.26
CA PRO A 34 2.30 -0.68 19.03
C PRO A 34 2.25 0.06 17.69
N ALA A 35 3.39 0.58 17.23
CA ALA A 35 3.48 1.25 15.93
C ALA A 35 3.36 0.23 14.80
N LEU A 36 4.04 -0.93 14.90
CA LEU A 36 3.89 -2.03 13.95
C LEU A 36 2.44 -2.48 13.80
N HIS A 37 1.74 -2.70 14.91
CA HIS A 37 0.33 -3.12 14.88
C HIS A 37 -0.57 -2.08 14.19
N ARG A 38 -0.33 -0.79 14.44
CA ARG A 38 -1.05 0.29 13.76
C ARG A 38 -0.81 0.29 12.25
N LEU A 39 0.43 0.04 11.80
CA LEU A 39 0.76 -0.05 10.38
C LEU A 39 0.06 -1.25 9.73
N GLU A 40 0.04 -2.40 10.40
CA GLU A 40 -0.70 -3.58 9.94
C GLU A 40 -2.20 -3.30 9.79
N ASP A 41 -2.82 -2.66 10.78
CA ASP A 41 -4.25 -2.30 10.75
C ASP A 41 -4.59 -1.36 9.59
N MET A 42 -3.71 -0.42 9.28
CA MET A 42 -3.85 0.45 8.12
C MET A 42 -3.84 -0.36 6.82
N LEU A 43 -2.90 -1.30 6.67
CA LEU A 43 -2.83 -2.19 5.49
C LEU A 43 -4.07 -3.09 5.40
N VAL A 44 -4.53 -3.66 6.51
CA VAL A 44 -5.78 -4.45 6.57
C VAL A 44 -6.98 -3.63 6.11
N SER A 45 -7.11 -2.40 6.61
CA SER A 45 -8.21 -1.51 6.25
C SER A 45 -8.20 -1.17 4.75
N GLY A 46 -7.00 -0.94 4.18
CA GLY A 46 -6.83 -0.71 2.75
C GLY A 46 -7.22 -1.92 1.91
N LEU A 47 -6.79 -3.12 2.31
CA LEU A 47 -7.16 -4.38 1.66
C LEU A 47 -8.66 -4.66 1.75
N ALA A 48 -9.27 -4.46 2.92
CA ALA A 48 -10.70 -4.66 3.14
C ALA A 48 -11.54 -3.73 2.25
N TRP A 49 -11.14 -2.45 2.14
CA TRP A 49 -11.80 -1.53 1.23
C TRP A 49 -11.65 -1.96 -0.23
N THR A 50 -10.45 -2.37 -0.64
CA THR A 50 -10.16 -2.86 -2.01
C THR A 50 -11.00 -4.09 -2.37
N ALA A 51 -11.22 -4.98 -1.39
CA ALA A 51 -12.11 -6.12 -1.55
C ALA A 51 -13.59 -5.68 -1.66
N ALA A 52 -14.02 -4.75 -0.81
CA ALA A 52 -15.39 -4.24 -0.82
C ALA A 52 -15.78 -3.52 -2.12
N THR A 53 -14.82 -2.88 -2.79
CA THR A 53 -15.02 -2.22 -4.09
C THR A 53 -14.87 -3.16 -5.29
N GLY A 54 -14.50 -4.43 -5.06
CA GLY A 54 -14.27 -5.41 -6.12
C GLY A 54 -13.03 -5.12 -6.98
N GLU A 55 -12.08 -4.36 -6.45
CA GLU A 55 -10.87 -3.95 -7.19
C GLU A 55 -9.74 -4.98 -7.09
N THR A 56 -9.86 -5.98 -6.21
CA THR A 56 -8.82 -6.98 -5.94
C THR A 56 -8.31 -7.67 -7.20
N CYS A 57 -9.17 -7.98 -8.16
CA CYS A 57 -8.76 -8.64 -9.41
C CYS A 57 -8.06 -7.68 -10.40
N ARG A 58 -8.28 -6.37 -10.28
CA ARG A 58 -7.64 -5.36 -11.15
C ARG A 58 -6.24 -4.98 -10.69
N ILE A 59 -5.97 -5.15 -9.40
CA ILE A 59 -4.71 -4.80 -8.76
C ILE A 59 -4.15 -5.99 -7.96
N GLU A 60 -4.28 -7.20 -8.51
CA GLU A 60 -3.92 -8.46 -7.85
C GLU A 60 -2.47 -8.46 -7.34
N HIS A 61 -1.52 -8.07 -8.20
CA HIS A 61 -0.10 -8.01 -7.86
C HIS A 61 0.15 -7.07 -6.67
N ALA A 62 -0.44 -5.87 -6.67
CA ALA A 62 -0.35 -4.94 -5.55
C ALA A 62 -0.99 -5.49 -4.27
N VAL A 63 -2.14 -6.17 -4.38
CA VAL A 63 -2.80 -6.83 -3.24
C VAL A 63 -1.89 -7.92 -2.65
N HIS A 64 -1.22 -8.69 -3.49
CA HIS A 64 -0.28 -9.73 -3.05
C HIS A 64 0.94 -9.12 -2.35
N ALA A 65 1.56 -8.09 -2.94
CA ALA A 65 2.69 -7.38 -2.34
C ALA A 65 2.33 -6.73 -0.98
N VAL A 66 1.12 -6.18 -0.83
CA VAL A 66 0.65 -5.65 0.47
C VAL A 66 0.43 -6.77 1.49
N ARG A 67 0.04 -7.98 1.08
CA ARG A 67 -0.05 -9.14 1.99
C ARG A 67 1.34 -9.60 2.44
N ASP A 68 2.30 -9.72 1.53
CA ASP A 68 3.71 -10.02 1.86
C ASP A 68 4.27 -8.98 2.85
N ALA A 69 4.02 -7.69 2.60
CA ALA A 69 4.43 -6.65 3.52
C ALA A 69 3.89 -6.85 4.96
N ARG A 70 2.63 -7.28 5.10
CA ARG A 70 2.04 -7.58 6.41
C ARG A 70 2.69 -8.78 7.07
N GLU A 71 2.96 -9.85 6.32
CA GLU A 71 3.63 -11.04 6.86
C GLU A 71 5.02 -10.68 7.40
N ARG A 72 5.74 -9.79 6.71
CA ARG A 72 7.05 -9.29 7.14
C ARG A 72 6.99 -8.37 8.36
N LEU A 73 5.97 -7.50 8.45
CA LEU A 73 5.74 -6.71 9.67
C LEU A 73 5.49 -7.63 10.89
N GLY A 74 4.68 -8.68 10.72
CA GLY A 74 4.43 -9.67 11.77
C GLY A 74 5.66 -10.52 12.14
N ALA A 75 6.66 -10.59 11.25
CA ALA A 75 7.94 -11.24 11.47
C ALA A 75 9.04 -10.29 12.00
N ASP A 76 8.69 -9.05 12.37
CA ASP A 76 9.63 -8.01 12.80
C ASP A 76 10.68 -7.66 11.72
N ASP A 77 10.33 -7.77 10.45
CA ASP A 77 11.16 -7.42 9.29
C ASP A 77 10.66 -6.12 8.60
N PRO A 78 10.90 -4.94 9.17
CA PRO A 78 10.45 -3.67 8.61
C PRO A 78 11.14 -3.34 7.27
N ALA A 79 12.37 -3.83 7.06
CA ALA A 79 13.12 -3.61 5.82
C ALA A 79 12.51 -4.40 4.65
N GLY A 80 12.16 -5.66 4.87
CA GLY A 80 11.46 -6.45 3.89
C GLY A 80 10.02 -5.95 3.67
N ALA A 81 9.32 -5.55 4.73
CA ALA A 81 7.99 -4.93 4.60
C ALA A 81 8.03 -3.67 3.71
N ARG A 82 9.03 -2.81 3.92
CA ARG A 82 9.26 -1.63 3.07
C ARG A 82 9.50 -2.01 1.61
N SER A 83 10.31 -3.04 1.36
CA SER A 83 10.59 -3.52 0.00
C SER A 83 9.34 -4.02 -0.70
N ALA A 84 8.51 -4.80 -0.01
CA ALA A 84 7.23 -5.28 -0.54
C ALA A 84 6.24 -4.13 -0.81
N LEU A 85 6.18 -3.13 0.08
CA LEU A 85 5.34 -1.93 -0.11
C LEU A 85 5.81 -1.05 -1.27
N LEU A 86 7.10 -0.97 -1.54
CA LEU A 86 7.62 -0.28 -2.73
C LEU A 86 7.17 -0.99 -4.01
N SER A 87 7.25 -2.32 -4.07
CA SER A 87 6.71 -3.11 -5.18
C SER A 87 5.21 -2.87 -5.37
N ALA A 88 4.43 -2.89 -4.29
CA ALA A 88 3.00 -2.59 -4.35
C ALA A 88 2.72 -1.19 -4.91
N ARG A 89 3.53 -0.19 -4.52
CA ARG A 89 3.39 1.20 -4.99
C ARG A 89 3.67 1.34 -6.49
N GLU A 90 4.63 0.59 -7.00
CA GLU A 90 4.96 0.53 -8.43
C GLU A 90 3.82 -0.10 -9.23
N ASP A 91 3.24 -1.20 -8.76
CA ASP A 91 2.09 -1.85 -9.40
C ASP A 91 0.81 -0.98 -9.34
N LEU A 92 0.70 -0.13 -8.32
CA LEU A 92 -0.39 0.85 -8.17
C LEU A 92 -0.10 2.16 -8.92
N ALA A 93 1.02 2.27 -9.64
CA ALA A 93 1.27 3.41 -10.50
C ALA A 93 0.30 3.42 -11.68
N PRO A 94 -0.24 4.59 -12.06
CA PRO A 94 -0.92 4.70 -13.34
C PRO A 94 0.04 4.16 -14.43
N PRO A 95 -0.45 3.36 -15.39
CA PRO A 95 0.38 2.96 -16.51
C PRO A 95 0.93 4.23 -17.14
N VAL A 96 2.26 4.32 -17.21
CA VAL A 96 2.92 5.43 -17.89
C VAL A 96 2.38 5.41 -19.30
N ALA A 97 1.59 6.43 -19.67
CA ALA A 97 1.07 6.55 -21.02
C ALA A 97 2.29 6.65 -21.95
N GLN A 98 2.67 5.52 -22.56
CA GLN A 98 3.64 5.50 -23.65
C GLN A 98 3.07 6.41 -24.73
N ARG A 99 3.72 7.55 -24.92
CA ARG A 99 3.44 8.50 -26.00
C ARG A 99 4.07 8.03 -27.29
#